data_AF-A0A0W8CVF8-F1
#
_entry.id   AF-A0A0W8CVF8-F1
#
_cell.length_a   1.000
_cell.length_b   1.000
_cell.length_c   1.000
_cell.angle_alpha   90.00
_cell.angle_beta   90.00
_cell.angle_gamma   90.00
#
_symmetry.space_group_name_H-M   'P 1'
#
loop_
_entity.id
_entity.type
_entity.pdbx_description
1 polymer ?
#
loop_
_entity_poly.entity_id
_entity_poly.type
_entity_poly.pdbx_seq_one_letter_code
_entity_poly.pdbx_strand_id
1 'polypeptide(L)'
;MSATSQGSTIKLDLASQFGHEKPEISIHFATLEEAGSFVRSYAFNEGKSVKRNKGTRNYKKWLCTSTAEECPWFVTLSRKRETTSKGSEVVRGRKKKKKLSHVPDNAWYISKLDLQHSQFCNSVVEMTSKYLVEQPGFKAAITEGHSTSMKRVVNNVKTFHGVDMQKQPALVYRAIQSEKEKQKVDPTVEYRRLPSFFQVFERKTLDRVFAVNWTLVGDFLGLSWLLARWC
;
A
#
# COMPACT_ATOMS: atom_id res chain seq x y z
N MET A 1 -7.83 27.84 27.05
CA MET A 1 -8.59 26.94 26.17
C MET A 1 -7.58 26.32 25.22
N SER A 2 -7.26 25.03 25.40
CA SER A 2 -6.16 24.38 24.69
C SER A 2 -6.52 24.18 23.22
N ALA A 3 -5.86 24.94 22.34
CA ALA A 3 -5.82 24.64 20.92
C ALA A 3 -5.03 23.34 20.75
N THR A 4 -5.72 22.21 20.62
CA THR A 4 -5.13 21.00 20.06
C THR A 4 -4.75 21.32 18.63
N SER A 5 -3.46 21.60 18.41
CA SER A 5 -2.87 21.73 17.08
C SER A 5 -3.25 20.51 16.28
N GLN A 6 -4.13 20.67 15.29
CA GLN A 6 -4.38 19.62 14.33
C GLN A 6 -3.07 19.34 13.62
N GLY A 7 -2.53 18.16 13.87
CA GLY A 7 -1.33 17.70 13.20
C GLY A 7 -1.45 17.84 11.69
N SER A 8 -0.44 18.43 11.05
CA SER A 8 -0.36 18.51 9.60
C SER A 8 -0.13 17.10 9.06
N THR A 9 -1.22 16.40 8.76
CA THR A 9 -1.20 15.12 8.06
C THR A 9 -1.11 15.39 6.56
N ILE A 10 -0.31 14.61 5.85
CA ILE A 10 -0.18 14.78 4.40
C ILE A 10 -1.43 14.22 3.72
N LYS A 11 -1.91 14.97 2.74
CA LYS A 11 -3.01 14.55 1.87
C LYS A 11 -2.56 13.35 1.04
N LEU A 12 -3.41 12.32 1.02
CA LEU A 12 -3.28 11.13 0.21
C LEU A 12 -3.51 11.48 -1.26
N ASP A 13 -2.75 10.86 -2.16
CA ASP A 13 -2.92 11.03 -3.60
C ASP A 13 -4.08 10.16 -4.12
N LEU A 14 -5.27 10.75 -4.18
CA LEU A 14 -6.50 10.06 -4.63
C LEU A 14 -6.49 9.79 -6.13
N ALA A 15 -5.86 10.66 -6.93
CA ALA A 15 -5.80 10.52 -8.37
C ALA A 15 -4.98 9.29 -8.77
N SER A 16 -3.83 9.11 -8.13
CA SER A 16 -2.97 7.93 -8.36
C SER A 16 -3.62 6.63 -7.88
N GLN A 17 -4.30 6.64 -6.73
CA GLN A 17 -4.89 5.42 -6.16
C GLN A 17 -6.22 5.00 -6.79
N PHE A 18 -7.08 5.97 -7.15
CA PHE A 18 -8.47 5.70 -7.56
C PHE A 18 -8.83 6.30 -8.92
N GLY A 19 -7.91 7.01 -9.59
CA GLY A 19 -8.17 7.70 -10.85
C GLY A 19 -9.03 8.97 -10.72
N HIS A 20 -9.38 9.38 -9.50
CA HIS A 20 -10.29 10.48 -9.24
C HIS A 20 -9.83 11.34 -8.07
N GLU A 21 -9.82 12.66 -8.25
CA GLU A 21 -9.43 13.61 -7.19
C GLU A 21 -10.56 13.92 -6.22
N LYS A 22 -11.81 13.94 -6.72
CA LYS A 22 -12.99 14.36 -5.97
C LYS A 22 -14.17 13.42 -6.22
N PRO A 23 -15.05 13.21 -5.21
CA PRO A 23 -16.26 12.45 -5.38
C PRO A 23 -17.26 13.22 -6.26
N GLU A 24 -17.49 12.72 -7.46
CA GLU A 24 -18.48 13.24 -8.40
C GLU A 24 -19.58 12.20 -8.70
N ILE A 25 -20.74 12.70 -9.09
CA ILE A 25 -21.88 11.83 -9.43
C ILE A 25 -21.51 11.01 -10.67
N SER A 26 -21.80 9.70 -10.61
CA SER A 26 -21.54 8.73 -11.69
C SER A 26 -20.10 8.23 -11.84
N ILE A 27 -19.18 8.59 -10.94
CA ILE A 27 -17.94 7.81 -10.74
C ILE A 27 -18.32 6.41 -10.31
N HIS A 28 -17.61 5.40 -10.84
CA HIS A 28 -17.88 4.00 -10.57
C HIS A 28 -16.63 3.25 -10.12
N PHE A 29 -16.87 2.18 -9.36
CA PHE A 29 -15.87 1.30 -8.78
C PHE A 29 -16.30 -0.14 -8.98
N ALA A 30 -15.33 -1.04 -9.12
CA ALA A 30 -15.61 -2.47 -9.27
C ALA A 30 -16.21 -3.03 -7.99
N THR A 31 -15.67 -2.62 -6.82
CA THR A 31 -16.07 -3.16 -5.52
C THR A 31 -16.57 -2.09 -4.55
N LEU A 32 -17.38 -2.51 -3.58
CA LEU A 32 -17.86 -1.64 -2.51
C LEU A 32 -16.71 -1.22 -1.57
N GLU A 33 -15.71 -2.08 -1.40
CA GLU A 33 -14.58 -1.83 -0.51
C GLU A 33 -13.66 -0.76 -1.06
N GLU A 34 -13.40 -0.79 -2.37
CA GLU A 34 -12.69 0.24 -3.10
C GLU A 34 -13.43 1.58 -3.04
N ALA A 35 -14.72 1.60 -3.39
CA ALA A 35 -15.55 2.80 -3.27
C ALA A 35 -15.58 3.37 -1.84
N GLY A 36 -15.69 2.49 -0.84
CA GLY A 36 -15.66 2.89 0.57
C GLY A 36 -14.28 3.36 1.04
N SER A 37 -13.21 2.92 0.41
CA SER A 37 -11.84 3.36 0.71
C SER A 37 -11.57 4.71 0.07
N PHE A 38 -12.05 4.94 -1.15
CA PHE A 38 -12.04 6.26 -1.80
C PHE A 38 -12.74 7.32 -0.94
N VAL A 39 -13.98 7.06 -0.50
CA VAL A 39 -14.75 8.00 0.32
C VAL A 39 -14.05 8.33 1.65
N ARG A 40 -13.44 7.33 2.29
CA ARG A 40 -12.68 7.53 3.53
C ARG A 40 -11.38 8.30 3.31
N SER A 41 -10.70 8.06 2.20
CA SER A 41 -9.43 8.74 1.86
C SER A 41 -9.69 10.20 1.50
N TYR A 42 -10.79 10.48 0.79
CA TYR A 42 -11.24 11.85 0.53
C TYR A 42 -11.55 12.60 1.83
N ALA A 43 -12.34 12.01 2.73
CA ALA A 43 -12.64 12.63 4.02
C ALA A 43 -11.38 12.84 4.87
N PHE A 44 -10.43 11.91 4.82
CA PHE A 44 -9.13 12.05 5.49
C PHE A 44 -8.37 13.29 4.98
N ASN A 45 -8.35 13.54 3.67
CA ASN A 45 -7.72 14.71 3.08
C ASN A 45 -8.37 16.04 3.47
N GLU A 46 -9.66 16.02 3.80
CA GLU A 46 -10.38 17.18 4.37
C GLU A 46 -10.21 17.31 5.89
N GLY A 47 -9.46 16.39 6.53
CA GLY A 47 -9.26 16.35 7.98
C GLY A 47 -10.49 15.89 8.75
N LYS A 48 -11.42 15.20 8.09
CA LYS A 48 -12.70 14.76 8.63
C LYS A 48 -12.76 13.23 8.69
N SER A 49 -13.68 12.70 9.48
CA SER A 49 -13.96 11.26 9.54
C SER A 49 -15.39 10.96 9.14
N VAL A 50 -15.55 9.78 8.54
CA VAL A 50 -16.82 9.34 7.97
C VAL A 50 -17.13 7.92 8.42
N LYS A 51 -18.40 7.70 8.73
CA LYS A 51 -18.95 6.41 9.11
C LYS A 51 -19.94 5.92 8.08
N ARG A 52 -19.95 4.62 7.89
CA ARG A 52 -20.93 3.97 7.03
C ARG A 52 -22.23 3.77 7.81
N ASN A 53 -23.33 4.30 7.28
CA ASN A 53 -24.65 4.03 7.84
C ASN A 53 -25.15 2.64 7.40
N LYS A 54 -26.06 2.06 8.19
CA LYS A 54 -26.81 0.87 7.79
C LYS A 54 -27.60 1.21 6.52
N GLY A 55 -27.29 0.50 5.44
CA GLY A 55 -27.94 0.67 4.14
C GLY A 55 -28.38 -0.68 3.59
N THR A 56 -29.31 -0.67 2.64
CA THR A 56 -29.79 -1.89 1.95
C THR A 56 -28.68 -2.57 1.14
N ARG A 57 -28.90 -3.78 0.64
CA ARG A 57 -27.86 -4.58 -0.05
C ARG A 57 -27.20 -3.83 -1.21
N ASN A 58 -27.97 -3.05 -1.96
CA ASN A 58 -27.55 -2.36 -3.19
C ASN A 58 -27.38 -0.85 -3.03
N TYR A 59 -27.51 -0.33 -1.81
CA TYR A 59 -27.43 1.10 -1.53
C TYR A 59 -26.75 1.32 -0.18
N LYS A 60 -25.70 2.13 -0.17
CA LYS A 60 -24.91 2.44 1.03
C LYS A 60 -24.75 3.94 1.15
N LYS A 61 -24.95 4.47 2.35
CA LYS A 61 -24.77 5.89 2.67
C LYS A 61 -23.61 6.04 3.65
N TRP A 62 -22.68 6.92 3.32
CA TRP A 62 -21.62 7.39 4.19
C TRP A 62 -22.02 8.75 4.75
N LEU A 63 -21.80 8.94 6.03
CA LEU A 63 -22.12 10.16 6.79
C LEU A 63 -20.88 10.63 7.53
N CYS A 64 -20.81 11.91 7.82
CA CYS A 64 -19.78 12.43 8.72
C CYS A 64 -19.96 11.87 10.14
N THR A 65 -18.86 11.68 10.87
CA THR A 65 -18.86 11.17 12.25
C THR A 65 -19.09 12.27 13.30
N SER A 66 -19.23 13.53 12.87
CA SER A 66 -19.51 14.70 13.72
C SER A 66 -20.61 14.43 14.74
N THR A 67 -20.38 14.84 15.99
CA THR A 67 -21.38 14.79 17.08
C THR A 67 -22.17 16.08 17.22
N ALA A 68 -21.67 17.18 16.63
CA ALA A 68 -22.44 18.41 16.46
C ALA A 68 -23.66 18.17 15.55
N GLU A 69 -24.69 19.02 15.70
CA GLU A 69 -25.97 19.02 14.96
C GLU A 69 -25.81 18.53 13.52
N GLU A 70 -26.69 17.60 13.13
CA GLU A 70 -26.63 16.74 11.94
C GLU A 70 -25.83 17.35 10.78
N CYS A 71 -24.57 16.96 10.67
CA CYS A 71 -23.71 17.43 9.58
C CYS A 71 -24.30 16.98 8.23
N PRO A 72 -24.59 17.91 7.29
CA PRO A 72 -25.27 17.59 6.04
C PRO A 72 -24.41 16.77 5.08
N TRP A 73 -23.11 16.67 5.34
CA TRP A 73 -22.18 15.89 4.53
C TRP A 73 -22.63 14.42 4.42
N PHE A 74 -22.81 13.96 3.18
CA PHE A 74 -23.04 12.55 2.88
C PHE A 74 -22.57 12.16 1.48
N VAL A 75 -22.24 10.87 1.33
CA VAL A 75 -22.03 10.25 0.02
C VAL A 75 -22.87 8.99 -0.07
N THR A 76 -23.67 8.87 -1.13
CA THR A 76 -24.47 7.66 -1.39
C THR A 76 -23.90 6.89 -2.56
N LEU A 77 -23.69 5.60 -2.33
CA LEU A 77 -23.25 4.63 -3.31
C LEU A 77 -24.42 3.72 -3.65
N SER A 78 -24.68 3.54 -4.94
CA SER A 78 -25.69 2.63 -5.46
C SER A 78 -25.03 1.59 -6.35
N ARG A 79 -25.56 0.37 -6.36
CA ARG A 79 -25.11 -0.69 -7.26
C ARG A 79 -25.98 -0.73 -8.52
N LYS A 80 -25.37 -0.66 -9.70
CA LYS A 80 -26.08 -0.87 -10.97
C LYS A 80 -26.51 -2.33 -11.04
N ARG A 81 -27.81 -2.59 -11.16
CA ARG A 81 -28.33 -3.95 -11.33
C ARG A 81 -28.10 -4.40 -12.77
N GLU A 82 -27.71 -5.66 -12.94
CA GLU A 82 -27.78 -6.32 -14.24
C GLU A 82 -29.19 -6.17 -14.80
N THR A 83 -29.31 -5.60 -15.99
CA THR A 83 -30.56 -5.74 -16.75
C THR A 83 -30.51 -7.10 -17.42
N THR A 84 -30.97 -8.14 -16.72
CA THR A 84 -31.28 -9.41 -17.37
C THR A 84 -32.40 -9.15 -18.37
N SER A 85 -32.05 -9.06 -19.65
CA SER A 85 -33.00 -9.20 -20.74
C SER A 85 -33.47 -10.66 -20.78
N LYS A 86 -34.30 -11.05 -19.82
CA LYS A 86 -35.07 -12.29 -19.89
C LYS A 86 -36.41 -11.95 -20.54
N GLY A 87 -36.58 -12.38 -21.80
CA GLY A 87 -37.87 -12.50 -22.47
C GLY A 87 -38.66 -11.20 -22.68
N SER A 88 -38.29 -10.39 -23.67
CA SER A 88 -39.27 -9.55 -24.36
C SER A 88 -38.78 -9.33 -25.77
N GLU A 89 -39.37 -10.12 -26.65
CA GLU A 89 -39.67 -9.84 -28.05
C GLU A 89 -39.34 -8.43 -28.55
N VAL A 90 -38.78 -8.41 -29.75
CA VAL A 90 -38.41 -7.26 -30.55
C VAL A 90 -39.61 -6.30 -30.69
N VAL A 91 -39.72 -5.31 -29.80
CA VAL A 91 -40.46 -4.09 -30.08
C VAL A 91 -39.44 -2.99 -30.31
N ARG A 92 -39.36 -2.55 -31.57
CA ARG A 92 -38.54 -1.44 -32.07
C ARG A 92 -38.97 -0.12 -31.41
N GLY A 93 -38.59 0.07 -30.15
CA GLY A 93 -38.64 1.34 -29.46
C GLY A 93 -37.22 1.87 -29.29
N ARG A 94 -36.95 3.08 -29.80
CA ARG A 94 -35.70 3.85 -29.60
C ARG A 94 -35.08 3.52 -28.22
N LYS A 95 -33.91 2.86 -28.21
CA LYS A 95 -33.09 2.67 -26.99
C LYS A 95 -32.78 4.06 -26.43
N LYS A 96 -33.59 4.55 -25.49
CA LYS A 96 -33.27 5.75 -24.71
C LYS A 96 -31.92 5.47 -24.07
N LYS A 97 -30.88 6.26 -24.40
CA LYS A 97 -29.57 6.19 -23.72
C LYS A 97 -29.86 6.34 -22.23
N LYS A 98 -29.84 5.22 -21.49
CA LYS A 98 -30.06 5.25 -20.03
C LYS A 98 -28.89 6.06 -19.46
N LYS A 99 -29.16 6.99 -18.54
CA LYS A 99 -28.18 7.92 -17.93
C LYS A 99 -26.95 7.25 -17.26
N LEU A 100 -26.87 5.92 -17.29
CA LEU A 100 -25.85 5.05 -16.69
C LEU A 100 -25.26 4.08 -17.72
N SER A 101 -25.27 4.41 -19.01
CA SER A 101 -24.69 3.55 -20.06
C SER A 101 -23.17 3.41 -19.94
N HIS A 102 -22.51 4.37 -19.30
CA HIS A 102 -21.06 4.37 -19.07
C HIS A 102 -20.63 3.57 -17.84
N VAL A 103 -21.56 3.25 -16.92
CA VAL A 103 -21.27 2.47 -15.72
C VAL A 103 -21.40 0.99 -16.05
N PRO A 104 -20.38 0.15 -15.78
CA PRO A 104 -20.48 -1.29 -16.04
C PRO A 104 -21.56 -1.94 -15.18
N ASP A 105 -22.13 -3.04 -15.67
CA ASP A 105 -23.12 -3.80 -14.91
C ASP A 105 -22.48 -4.35 -13.62
N ASN A 106 -23.26 -4.44 -12.54
CA ASN A 106 -22.83 -4.79 -11.18
C ASN A 106 -21.86 -3.82 -10.47
N ALA A 107 -21.39 -2.76 -11.12
CA ALA A 107 -20.50 -1.79 -10.51
C ALA A 107 -21.21 -0.91 -9.47
N TRP A 108 -20.43 -0.42 -8.52
CA TRP A 108 -20.87 0.57 -7.54
C TRP A 108 -20.59 1.96 -8.07
N TYR A 109 -21.54 2.87 -7.96
CA TYR A 109 -21.35 4.25 -8.40
C TYR A 109 -21.91 5.25 -7.39
N ILE A 110 -21.38 6.47 -7.42
CA ILE A 110 -21.88 7.57 -6.58
C ILE A 110 -23.19 8.09 -7.17
N SER A 111 -24.29 7.91 -6.44
CA SER A 111 -25.64 8.27 -6.90
C SER A 111 -26.06 9.68 -6.51
N LYS A 112 -25.70 10.09 -5.29
CA LYS A 112 -26.00 11.40 -4.70
C LYS A 112 -24.92 11.71 -3.68
N LEU A 113 -24.53 12.98 -3.57
CA LEU A 113 -23.53 13.43 -2.63
C LEU A 113 -23.85 14.85 -2.18
N ASP A 114 -23.46 15.17 -0.96
CA ASP A 114 -23.33 16.52 -0.43
C ASP A 114 -21.99 16.56 0.30
N LEU A 115 -21.09 17.42 -0.16
CA LEU A 115 -19.73 17.55 0.38
C LEU A 115 -19.62 18.74 1.35
N GLN A 116 -20.71 19.47 1.58
CA GLN A 116 -20.69 20.58 2.51
C GLN A 116 -20.74 20.05 3.94
N HIS A 117 -19.71 20.38 4.72
CA HIS A 117 -19.72 20.15 6.15
C HIS A 117 -20.46 21.30 6.86
N SER A 118 -21.09 20.97 7.99
CA SER A 118 -21.63 22.01 8.89
C SER A 118 -20.49 22.90 9.38
N GLN A 119 -20.77 24.19 9.57
CA GLN A 119 -19.80 25.18 10.07
C GLN A 119 -19.22 24.78 11.43
N PHE A 120 -20.01 24.07 12.25
CA PHE A 120 -19.61 23.58 13.56
C PHE A 120 -19.21 22.10 13.56
N CYS A 121 -18.82 21.56 12.40
CA CYS A 121 -18.44 20.15 12.28
C CYS A 121 -17.18 19.85 13.10
N ASN A 122 -17.38 19.16 14.22
CA ASN A 122 -16.34 18.75 15.17
C ASN A 122 -15.77 17.36 14.87
N SER A 123 -16.03 16.80 13.68
CA SER A 123 -15.43 15.51 13.32
C SER A 123 -13.92 15.65 13.22
N VAL A 124 -13.23 14.69 13.85
CA VAL A 124 -11.77 14.58 13.85
C VAL A 124 -11.39 13.41 12.97
N VAL A 125 -10.33 13.57 12.19
CA VAL A 125 -9.77 12.51 11.34
C VAL A 125 -9.46 11.26 12.16
N GLU A 126 -9.85 10.10 11.63
CA GLU A 126 -9.53 8.81 12.24
C GLU A 126 -8.30 8.22 11.57
N MET A 127 -7.18 8.17 12.30
CA MET A 127 -5.94 7.61 11.80
C MET A 127 -6.06 6.08 11.69
N THR A 128 -5.91 5.55 10.48
CA THR A 128 -5.91 4.09 10.21
C THR A 128 -4.49 3.63 9.92
N SER A 129 -4.19 2.34 10.12
CA SER A 129 -2.87 1.77 9.80
C SER A 129 -2.43 2.03 8.35
N LYS A 130 -3.37 1.98 7.39
CA LYS A 130 -3.09 2.30 5.98
C LYS A 130 -2.55 3.72 5.80
N TYR A 131 -3.24 4.71 6.38
CA TYR A 131 -2.85 6.11 6.27
C TYR A 131 -1.58 6.43 7.06
N LEU A 132 -1.34 5.72 8.17
CA LEU A 132 -0.14 5.87 8.97
C LEU A 132 1.12 5.50 8.17
N VAL A 133 1.07 4.41 7.41
CA VAL A 133 2.19 3.94 6.57
C VAL A 133 2.55 4.94 5.48
N GLU A 134 1.58 5.70 5.00
CA GLU A 134 1.81 6.71 3.97
C GLU A 134 2.51 7.97 4.51
N GLN A 135 2.44 8.22 5.83
CA GLN A 135 3.05 9.41 6.44
C GLN A 135 4.59 9.35 6.39
N PRO A 136 5.27 10.45 6.05
CA PRO A 136 6.74 10.50 5.99
C PRO A 136 7.37 10.30 7.35
N GLY A 137 6.76 10.77 8.45
CA GLY A 137 7.27 10.51 9.80
C GLY A 137 7.30 9.02 10.14
N PHE A 138 6.34 8.24 9.61
CA PHE A 138 6.35 6.78 9.74
C PHE A 138 7.39 6.15 8.82
N LYS A 139 7.44 6.53 7.53
CA LYS A 139 8.43 6.01 6.57
C LYS A 139 9.88 6.26 7.02
N ALA A 140 10.16 7.45 7.54
CA ALA A 140 11.47 7.80 8.10
C ALA A 140 11.81 7.00 9.37
N ALA A 141 10.81 6.48 10.08
CA ALA A 141 11.03 5.63 11.24
C ALA A 141 11.31 4.16 10.87
N ILE A 142 10.79 3.69 9.72
CA ILE A 142 10.94 2.32 9.20
C ILE A 142 11.97 2.31 8.06
N THR A 143 13.21 2.70 8.38
CA THR A 143 14.36 2.59 7.48
C THR A 143 15.08 1.27 7.69
N GLU A 144 15.62 0.70 6.61
CA GLU A 144 16.39 -0.54 6.65
C GLU A 144 17.59 -0.41 7.59
N GLY A 145 17.91 -1.47 8.34
CA GLY A 145 19.02 -1.50 9.29
C GLY A 145 18.77 -0.78 10.63
N HIS A 146 17.63 -0.12 10.83
CA HIS A 146 17.30 0.57 12.08
C HIS A 146 16.22 -0.15 12.91
N SER A 147 16.22 0.12 14.23
CA SER A 147 15.22 -0.41 15.15
C SER A 147 13.82 0.11 14.80
N THR A 148 12.91 -0.79 14.42
CA THR A 148 11.49 -0.50 14.18
C THR A 148 10.69 -0.40 15.49
N SER A 149 11.30 0.05 16.59
CA SER A 149 10.65 0.05 17.89
C SER A 149 9.45 1.00 17.91
N MET A 150 8.37 0.56 18.56
CA MET A 150 7.14 1.35 18.72
C MET A 150 7.42 2.77 19.21
N LYS A 151 8.26 2.91 20.24
CA LYS A 151 8.61 4.22 20.83
C LYS A 151 9.24 5.16 19.82
N ARG A 152 10.15 4.65 18.98
CA ARG A 152 10.79 5.45 17.91
C ARG A 152 9.77 5.90 16.87
N VAL A 153 8.91 4.98 16.40
CA VAL A 153 7.88 5.28 15.40
C VAL A 153 6.90 6.34 15.92
N VAL A 154 6.41 6.18 17.14
CA VAL A 154 5.47 7.12 17.75
C VAL A 154 6.12 8.49 17.99
N ASN A 155 7.37 8.54 18.45
CA ASN A 155 8.09 9.79 18.63
C ASN A 155 8.30 10.51 17.29
N ASN A 156 8.73 9.80 16.24
CA ASN A 156 8.89 10.40 14.91
C ASN A 156 7.56 10.94 14.37
N VAL A 157 6.49 10.14 14.43
CA VAL A 157 5.17 10.60 13.97
C VAL A 157 4.69 11.81 14.77
N LYS A 158 4.94 11.85 16.08
CA LYS A 158 4.62 13.00 16.93
C LYS A 158 5.45 14.24 16.56
N THR A 159 6.75 14.09 16.28
CA THR A 159 7.62 15.20 15.91
C THR A 159 7.30 15.77 14.53
N PHE A 160 7.04 14.92 13.54
CA PHE A 160 6.78 15.35 12.16
C PHE A 160 5.34 15.84 11.95
N HIS A 161 4.37 15.16 12.57
CA HIS A 161 2.95 15.41 12.29
C HIS A 161 2.18 15.91 13.50
N GLY A 162 2.75 16.01 14.70
CA GLY A 162 2.00 16.41 15.90
C GLY A 162 0.92 15.42 16.33
N VAL A 163 0.86 14.24 15.73
CA VAL A 163 -0.16 13.22 16.04
C VAL A 163 0.38 12.30 17.13
N ASP A 164 -0.32 12.26 18.26
CA ASP A 164 0.02 11.35 19.35
C ASP A 164 -0.63 9.98 19.15
N MET A 165 0.19 8.99 18.82
CA MET A 165 -0.22 7.60 18.61
C MET A 165 0.01 6.70 19.84
N GLN A 166 0.43 7.25 20.98
CA GLN A 166 0.70 6.45 22.20
C GLN A 166 -0.53 5.70 22.71
N LYS A 167 -1.72 6.30 22.53
CA LYS A 167 -3.00 5.72 22.95
C LYS A 167 -3.47 4.56 22.06
N GLN A 168 -2.84 4.35 20.89
CA GLN A 168 -3.27 3.36 19.89
C GLN A 168 -2.13 2.40 19.47
N PRO A 169 -1.50 1.66 20.40
CA PRO A 169 -0.34 0.82 20.09
C PRO A 169 -0.65 -0.31 19.11
N ALA A 170 -1.86 -0.88 19.16
CA ALA A 170 -2.26 -1.97 18.26
C ALA A 170 -2.26 -1.54 16.77
N LEU A 171 -2.68 -0.31 16.47
CA LEU A 171 -2.67 0.21 15.10
C LEU A 171 -1.26 0.39 14.57
N VAL A 172 -0.37 0.92 15.41
CA VAL A 172 1.03 1.14 15.04
C VAL A 172 1.76 -0.20 14.87
N TYR A 173 1.49 -1.20 15.70
CA TYR A 173 2.09 -2.54 15.55
C TYR A 173 1.65 -3.20 14.24
N ARG A 174 0.36 -3.11 13.90
CA ARG A 174 -0.15 -3.60 12.61
C ARG A 174 0.51 -2.92 11.43
N ALA A 175 0.71 -1.59 11.50
CA ALA A 175 1.40 -0.83 10.46
C ALA A 175 2.86 -1.27 10.32
N ILE A 176 3.60 -1.37 11.44
CA ILE A 176 5.00 -1.83 11.45
C ILE A 176 5.10 -3.23 10.84
N GLN A 177 4.24 -4.15 11.26
CA GLN A 177 4.25 -5.52 10.77
C GLN A 177 3.98 -5.59 9.26
N SER A 178 2.99 -4.83 8.78
CA SER A 178 2.69 -4.77 7.35
C SER A 178 3.84 -4.23 6.51
N GLU A 179 4.62 -3.28 7.02
CA GLU A 179 5.75 -2.71 6.28
C GLU A 179 6.97 -3.63 6.33
N LYS A 180 7.21 -4.28 7.47
CA LYS A 180 8.22 -5.35 7.57
C LYS A 180 7.97 -6.47 6.59
N GLU A 181 6.72 -6.87 6.41
CA GLU A 181 6.36 -7.92 5.45
C GLU A 181 6.68 -7.52 4.01
N LYS A 182 6.53 -6.24 3.64
CA LYS A 182 6.95 -5.74 2.32
C LYS A 182 8.46 -5.67 2.16
N GLN A 183 9.20 -5.38 3.23
CA GLN A 183 10.66 -5.32 3.24
C GLN A 183 11.33 -6.70 3.31
N LYS A 184 10.58 -7.78 3.58
CA LYS A 184 11.11 -9.14 3.47
C LYS A 184 11.41 -9.43 2.01
N VAL A 185 12.67 -9.25 1.63
CA VAL A 185 13.21 -9.75 0.37
C VAL A 185 13.18 -11.27 0.42
N ASP A 186 12.70 -11.91 -0.64
CA ASP A 186 12.74 -13.36 -0.77
C ASP A 186 14.21 -13.80 -0.85
N PRO A 187 14.71 -14.57 0.13
CA PRO A 187 16.10 -15.01 0.14
C PRO A 187 16.46 -15.80 -1.13
N THR A 188 15.50 -16.48 -1.77
CA THR A 188 15.77 -17.20 -3.02
C THR A 188 16.09 -16.28 -4.21
N VAL A 189 15.56 -15.06 -4.22
CA VAL A 189 15.85 -14.03 -5.23
C VAL A 189 17.20 -13.37 -4.96
N GLU A 190 17.53 -13.14 -3.68
CA GLU A 190 18.79 -12.53 -3.26
C GLU A 190 19.98 -13.48 -3.50
N TYR A 191 19.80 -14.78 -3.20
CA TYR A 191 20.83 -15.80 -3.35
C TYR A 191 20.95 -16.38 -4.77
N ARG A 192 20.05 -16.05 -5.71
CA ARG A 192 20.19 -16.45 -7.12
C ARG A 192 21.49 -15.97 -7.78
N ARG A 193 22.11 -14.91 -7.24
CA ARG A 193 23.38 -14.35 -7.73
C ARG A 193 24.63 -14.92 -7.04
N LEU A 194 24.45 -15.68 -5.95
CA LEU A 194 25.59 -16.33 -5.27
C LEU A 194 26.35 -17.30 -6.18
N PRO A 195 25.71 -18.16 -7.01
CA PRO A 195 26.44 -19.09 -7.87
C PRO A 195 27.39 -18.37 -8.84
N SER A 196 26.95 -17.27 -9.45
CA SER A 196 27.81 -16.44 -10.31
C SER A 196 28.96 -15.77 -9.55
N PHE A 197 28.74 -15.44 -8.27
CA PHE A 197 29.78 -14.85 -7.42
C PHE A 197 30.86 -15.89 -7.06
N PHE A 198 30.47 -17.12 -6.74
CA PHE A 198 31.39 -18.24 -6.50
C PHE A 198 32.18 -18.60 -7.77
N GLN A 199 31.55 -18.61 -8.95
CA GLN A 199 32.26 -18.87 -10.21
C GLN A 199 33.33 -17.83 -10.54
N VAL A 200 33.10 -16.55 -10.21
CA VAL A 200 34.10 -15.48 -10.38
C VAL A 200 35.23 -15.60 -9.35
N PHE A 201 34.89 -16.01 -8.12
CA PHE A 201 35.87 -16.30 -7.07
C PHE A 201 36.78 -17.46 -7.46
N GLU A 202 36.21 -18.58 -7.91
CA GLU A 202 36.96 -19.77 -8.38
C GLU A 202 37.90 -19.43 -9.54
N ARG A 203 37.44 -18.61 -10.48
CA ARG A 203 38.26 -18.19 -11.63
C ARG A 203 39.47 -17.34 -11.21
N LYS A 204 39.30 -16.45 -10.22
CA LYS A 204 40.39 -15.59 -9.70
C LYS A 204 41.37 -16.31 -8.78
N THR A 205 40.94 -17.32 -8.02
CA THR A 205 41.85 -18.12 -7.18
C THR A 205 42.69 -19.08 -8.01
N LEU A 206 42.16 -19.63 -9.10
CA LEU A 206 42.94 -20.44 -10.04
C LEU A 206 44.07 -19.65 -10.71
N ASP A 207 43.81 -18.42 -11.18
CA ASP A 207 44.85 -17.58 -11.81
C ASP A 207 45.99 -17.19 -10.83
N ARG A 208 45.71 -17.08 -9.53
CA ARG A 208 46.74 -16.80 -8.51
C ARG A 208 47.55 -18.03 -8.09
N VAL A 209 46.97 -19.23 -8.14
CA VAL A 209 47.68 -20.47 -7.78
C VAL A 209 48.65 -20.90 -8.90
N PHE A 210 48.33 -20.65 -10.17
CA PHE A 210 49.24 -20.95 -11.28
C PHE A 210 50.42 -19.96 -11.42
N ALA A 211 50.30 -18.73 -10.90
CA ALA A 211 51.38 -17.75 -10.94
C ALA A 211 52.50 -18.02 -9.92
N VAL A 212 52.27 -18.85 -8.90
CA VAL A 212 53.26 -19.11 -7.83
C VAL A 212 54.06 -20.41 -8.07
N ASN A 213 53.69 -21.25 -9.03
CA ASN A 213 54.22 -22.62 -9.12
C ASN A 213 55.16 -22.93 -10.30
N TRP A 214 55.67 -21.92 -11.01
CA TRP A 214 56.64 -22.11 -12.10
C TRP A 214 58.07 -21.65 -11.80
N THR A 215 58.36 -21.15 -10.60
CA THR A 215 59.73 -20.76 -10.19
C THR A 215 60.43 -21.78 -9.27
N LEU A 216 59.80 -22.91 -8.94
CA LEU A 216 60.33 -23.89 -7.97
C LEU A 216 60.35 -25.35 -8.45
N VAL A 217 60.29 -25.62 -9.75
CA VAL A 217 60.37 -27.00 -10.30
C VAL A 217 61.53 -27.15 -11.30
N GLY A 218 62.67 -26.52 -10.98
CA GLY A 218 63.88 -26.54 -11.81
C GLY A 218 64.93 -27.59 -11.46
N ASP A 219 64.97 -28.11 -10.23
CA ASP A 219 66.21 -28.72 -9.70
C ASP A 219 66.10 -30.15 -9.15
N PHE A 220 65.06 -30.93 -9.49
CA PHE A 220 64.85 -32.21 -8.80
C PHE A 220 64.52 -33.42 -9.68
N LEU A 221 65.18 -33.62 -10.82
CA LEU A 221 65.23 -34.95 -11.47
C LEU A 221 66.57 -35.17 -12.19
N GLY A 222 67.60 -35.49 -11.42
CA GLY A 222 68.81 -36.16 -11.90
C GLY A 222 68.96 -37.50 -11.19
N LEU A 223 69.14 -38.57 -11.98
CA LEU A 223 69.48 -39.96 -11.62
C LEU A 223 68.32 -40.97 -11.47
N SER A 224 67.98 -41.61 -12.59
CA SER A 224 67.68 -43.05 -12.62
C SER A 224 68.49 -43.68 -13.75
N TRP A 225 69.52 -44.45 -13.40
CA TRP A 225 70.17 -45.43 -14.28
C TRP A 225 70.67 -46.59 -13.41
N LEU A 226 70.35 -47.82 -13.85
CA LEU A 226 71.05 -49.11 -13.58
C LEU A 226 70.86 -49.68 -12.14
N LEU A 227 70.38 -50.91 -11.90
CA LEU A 227 70.50 -52.18 -12.62
C LEU A 227 69.41 -53.14 -12.14
N ALA A 228 68.66 -53.73 -13.07
CA ALA A 228 68.15 -55.09 -12.94
C ALA A 228 69.14 -56.02 -13.64
N ARG A 229 69.78 -56.91 -12.87
CA ARG A 229 70.54 -58.07 -13.36
C ARG A 229 70.24 -59.21 -12.39
N TRP A 230 69.96 -60.40 -12.95
CA TRP A 230 69.52 -61.67 -12.32
C TRP A 230 67.99 -61.76 -12.11
N CYS A 231 67.21 -62.51 -12.88
CA CYS A 231 67.45 -63.53 -13.92
C CYS A 231 66.69 -63.22 -15.21
#